data_AF-A0A0F6U3E6-F1
#
_entry.id   AF-A0A0F6U3E6-F1
#
_cell.length_a   1.000
_cell.length_b   1.000
_cell.length_c   1.000
_cell.angle_alpha   90.00
_cell.angle_beta   90.00
_cell.angle_gamma   90.00
#
_symmetry.space_group_name_H-M   'P 1'
#
loop_
_entity.id
_entity.type
_entity.pdbx_description
1 polymer ?
#
loop_
_entity_poly.entity_id
_entity_poly.type
_entity_poly.pdbx_seq_one_letter_code
_entity_poly.pdbx_strand_id
1 'polypeptide(L)' 'MRNRTIAALLAFFLGYLGIHKFYLGENLAGVLYLLFFWTLIPGIIAFFEFIGLIIMSDQAFDAK' A
#
# COMPACT_ATOMS: atom_id res chain seq x y z
N MET A 1 -9.25 -13.14 4.66
CA MET A 1 -9.26 -11.85 5.36
C MET A 1 -7.85 -11.30 5.31
N ARG A 2 -7.64 -10.19 4.61
CA ARG A 2 -6.35 -9.48 4.63
C ARG A 2 -6.28 -8.72 5.97
N ASN A 3 -5.09 -8.48 6.50
CA ASN A 3 -4.93 -7.74 7.75
C ASN A 3 -4.48 -6.30 7.43
N ARG A 4 -5.26 -5.32 7.88
CA ARG A 4 -4.97 -3.88 7.71
C ARG A 4 -3.59 -3.50 8.27
N THR A 5 -3.23 -4.02 9.43
CA THR A 5 -1.93 -3.75 10.06
C THR A 5 -0.78 -4.30 9.22
N ILE A 6 -0.93 -5.47 8.61
CA ILE A 6 0.07 -6.03 7.69
C ILE A 6 0.19 -5.13 6.44
N ALA A 7 -0.95 -4.72 5.86
CA ALA A 7 -0.94 -3.81 4.71
C ALA A 7 -0.25 -2.48 5.03
N ALA A 8 -0.50 -1.90 6.22
CA ALA A 8 0.16 -0.69 6.68
C ALA A 8 1.67 -0.89 6.87
N LEU A 9 2.09 -2.00 7.50
CA LEU A 9 3.50 -2.31 7.68
C LEU A 9 4.22 -2.46 6.34
N LEU A 10 3.60 -3.16 5.38
CA LEU A 10 4.12 -3.27 4.01
C LEU A 10 4.19 -1.91 3.32
N ALA A 11 3.17 -1.04 3.49
CA ALA A 11 3.18 0.30 2.90
C ALA A 11 4.29 1.18 3.51
N PHE A 12 4.62 1.02 4.79
CA PHE A 12 5.68 1.80 5.43
C PHE A 12 7.09 1.34 5.02
N PHE A 13 7.39 0.04 5.12
CA PHE A 13 8.75 -0.48 4.88
C PHE A 13 9.02 -0.78 3.39
N LEU A 14 8.00 -1.20 2.65
CA LEU A 14 8.10 -1.70 1.28
C LEU A 14 7.21 -0.93 0.31
N GLY A 15 6.66 0.21 0.74
CA GLY A 15 5.74 1.02 -0.03
C GLY A 15 6.36 1.61 -1.29
N TYR A 16 7.64 1.97 -1.22
CA TYR A 16 8.42 2.43 -2.37
C TYR A 16 8.46 1.41 -3.52
N LEU A 17 8.40 0.12 -3.21
CA LEU A 17 8.33 -0.96 -4.20
C LEU A 17 6.88 -1.32 -4.58
N GLY A 18 5.88 -0.83 -3.84
CA GLY A 18 4.47 -1.11 -4.07
C GLY A 18 4.03 -2.51 -3.64
N ILE A 19 4.77 -3.19 -2.76
CA ILE A 19 4.45 -4.57 -2.36
C ILE A 19 3.10 -4.67 -1.63
N HIS A 20 2.72 -3.64 -0.88
CA HIS A 20 1.40 -3.55 -0.23
C HIS A 20 0.24 -3.56 -1.23
N LYS A 21 0.43 -3.08 -2.46
CA LYS A 21 -0.60 -3.12 -3.51
C LYS A 21 -0.94 -4.54 -3.93
N PHE A 22 0.07 -5.39 -4.08
CA PHE A 22 -0.15 -6.82 -4.35
C PHE A 22 -0.84 -7.52 -3.18
N TYR A 23 -0.49 -7.16 -1.94
CA TYR A 23 -1.17 -7.69 -0.75
C TYR A 23 -2.66 -7.32 -0.73
N LEU A 24 -2.99 -6.09 -1.16
CA LEU A 24 -4.36 -5.59 -1.32
C LEU A 24 -5.06 -6.09 -2.59
N GLY A 25 -4.41 -6.92 -3.42
CA GLY A 25 -4.96 -7.40 -4.70
C GLY A 25 -5.03 -6.36 -5.80
N GLU A 26 -4.47 -5.17 -5.59
CA GLU A 26 -4.37 -4.07 -6.55
C GLU A 26 -3.14 -4.28 -7.47
N ASN A 27 -3.09 -5.41 -8.17
CA ASN A 27 -1.90 -5.85 -8.92
C ASN A 27 -1.42 -4.84 -9.96
N LEU A 28 -2.34 -4.16 -10.66
CA LEU A 28 -2.00 -3.12 -11.63
C LEU A 28 -1.29 -1.95 -10.95
N ALA A 29 -1.77 -1.50 -9.80
CA ALA A 29 -1.11 -0.44 -9.02
C ALA A 29 0.27 -0.89 -8.54
N GLY A 30 0.40 -2.14 -8.09
CA GLY A 30 1.70 -2.72 -7.71
C GLY A 30 2.70 -2.73 -8.87
N VAL A 31 2.27 -3.13 -10.08
CA VAL A 31 3.12 -3.08 -11.28
C VAL A 31 3.51 -1.64 -11.62
N LEU A 32 2.60 -0.68 -11.52
CA LEU A 32 2.93 0.74 -11.72
C LEU A 32 3.98 1.22 -10.72
N TYR A 33 3.87 0.85 -9.45
CA TYR A 33 4.87 1.18 -8.45
C TYR A 33 6.23 0.58 -8.80
N LEU A 34 6.28 -0.67 -9.27
CA LEU A 34 7.52 -1.31 -9.74
C LEU A 34 8.10 -0.70 -11.02
N LEU A 35 7.29 -0.04 -11.85
CA LEU A 35 7.79 0.68 -13.03
C LEU A 35 8.32 2.08 -12.67
N PHE A 36 7.72 2.70 -11.66
CA PHE A 36 8.04 4.06 -11.24
C PHE A 36 8.88 4.16 -9.96
N PHE A 37 9.31 3.04 -9.34
CA PHE A 37 10.03 3.08 -8.06
C PHE A 37 11.22 4.04 -8.14
N TRP A 38 12.04 3.95 -9.19
CA TRP A 38 13.22 4.80 -9.40
C TRP A 38 12.96 6.32 -9.45
N THR A 39 11.70 6.76 -9.56
CA THR A 39 11.31 8.18 -9.54
C THR A 39 11.11 8.74 -8.12
N LEU A 40 11.17 7.90 -7.08
CA LEU A 40 10.82 8.24 -5.69
C LEU A 40 9.34 8.63 -5.44
N ILE A 41 8.56 8.88 -6.49
CA ILE A 41 7.13 9.21 -6.41
C ILE A 41 6.33 8.12 -5.67
N PRO A 42 6.51 6.81 -5.96
CA PRO A 42 5.75 5.75 -5.28
C PRO A 42 6.00 5.70 -3.77
N GLY A 43 7.19 6.10 -3.31
CA GLY A 43 7.51 6.19 -1.89
C GLY A 43 6.68 7.26 -1.17
N ILE A 44 6.51 8.43 -1.78
CA ILE A 44 5.67 9.51 -1.25
C ILE A 44 4.20 9.07 -1.22
N ILE A 45 3.70 8.47 -2.30
CA ILE A 45 2.31 7.99 -2.35
C ILE A 45 2.10 6.92 -1.29
N ALA A 46 3.00 5.94 -1.17
CA ALA A 46 2.89 4.88 -0.17
C ALA A 46 2.90 5.40 1.27
N PHE A 47 3.59 6.51 1.54
CA PHE A 47 3.54 7.16 2.85
C PHE A 47 2.13 7.68 3.18
N PHE A 48 1.45 8.35 2.24
CA PHE A 48 0.05 8.74 2.44
C PHE A 48 -0.88 7.54 2.58
N GLU A 49 -0.63 6.46 1.83
CA GLU A 49 -1.40 5.22 1.95
C GLU A 49 -1.20 4.53 3.29
N PHE A 50 0.02 4.55 3.83
CA PHE A 50 0.31 4.07 5.17
C PHE A 50 -0.50 4.83 6.23
N ILE A 51 -0.52 6.17 6.16
CA ILE A 51 -1.34 6.99 7.08
C ILE A 51 -2.82 6.64 6.91
N GLY A 52 -3.31 6.56 5.66
CA GLY A 52 -4.67 6.14 5.35
C GLY A 52 -5.03 4.78 5.94
N LEU A 53 -4.13 3.80 5.83
CA LEU A 53 -4.32 2.44 6.37
C LEU A 53 -4.32 2.40 7.90
N ILE A 54 -3.60 3.28 8.58
CA ILE A 54 -3.63 3.36 10.06
C ILE A 54 -4.92 4.00 10.56
N ILE A 55 -5.41 5.05 9.89
CA ILE A 55 -6.60 5.79 10.33
C ILE A 55 -7.92 5.14 9.86
N MET A 56 -7.89 4.31 8.82
CA MET A 56 -9.07 3.63 8.30
C MET A 56 -9.57 2.57 9.28
N SER A 57 -10.89 2.42 9.45
CA SER A 57 -11.49 1.36 10.29
C SER A 57 -11.39 -0.03 9.65
N ASP A 58 -11.47 -1.09 10.45
CA ASP A 58 -11.39 -2.47 9.92
C ASP A 58 -12.57 -2.79 9.00
N GLN A 59 -13.75 -2.24 9.32
CA GLN A 59 -14.94 -2.33 8.47
C GLN A 59 -14.72 -1.71 7.08
N ALA A 60 -14.07 -0.55 7.03
CA ALA A 60 -13.75 0.11 5.76
C ALA A 60 -12.63 -0.63 5.00
N PHE A 61 -11.71 -1.29 5.71
CA PHE A 61 -10.71 -2.16 5.10
C PHE A 61 -11.32 -3.40 4.47
N ASP A 62 -12.24 -4.06 5.18
CA ASP A 62 -12.88 -5.30 4.72
C ASP A 62 -13.91 -5.08 3.60
N ALA A 63 -14.44 -3.85 3.48
CA ALA A 63 -15.32 -3.46 2.38
C ALA A 63 -14.59 -3.25 1.04
N LYS A 64 -13.24 -3.23 1.05
CA LYS A 64 -12.39 -2.96 -0.11
C LYS A 64 -11.84 -4.25 -0.73
#